data_AF-B2TDX7-F1
#
_entry.id   AF-B2TDX7-F1
#
_cell.length_a   1.000
_cell.length_b   1.000
_cell.length_c   1.000
_cell.angle_alpha   90.00
_cell.angle_beta   90.00
_cell.angle_gamma   90.00
#
_symmetry.space_group_name_H-M   'P 1'
#
loop_
_entity.id
_entity.type
_entity.pdbx_description
1 polymer ?
#
loop_
_entity_poly.entity_id
_entity_poly.type
_entity_poly.pdbx_seq_one_letter_code
_entity_poly.pdbx_strand_id
1 'polypeptide(L)' 'MNIIDMARESGMAVVLDARIGREEYHSVCGSLSALEKFVDAIRQTRVNHTTAIKPRQRPFTRGLK' A
#
# COMPACT_ATOMS: atom_id res chain seq x y z
N MET A 1 0.08 -6.65 -1.48
CA MET A 1 -0.73 -5.47 -1.83
C MET A 1 -0.19 -4.90 -3.14
N ASN A 2 -0.96 -4.92 -4.23
CA ASN A 2 -0.55 -4.33 -5.51
C ASN A 2 -1.21 -2.96 -5.65
N ILE A 3 -0.43 -1.94 -6.01
CA ILE A 3 -0.91 -0.57 -6.23
C ILE A 3 -2.00 -0.51 -7.32
N ILE A 4 -1.96 -1.42 -8.28
CA ILE A 4 -2.97 -1.55 -9.34
C ILE A 4 -4.33 -1.99 -8.77
N ASP A 5 -4.34 -2.92 -7.83
CA ASP A 5 -5.59 -3.39 -7.22
C ASP A 5 -6.19 -2.31 -6.32
N MET A 6 -5.34 -1.57 -5.60
CA MET A 6 -5.76 -0.40 -4.82
C MET A 6 -6.40 0.69 -5.69
N ALA A 7 -5.87 0.91 -6.89
CA ALA A 7 -6.45 1.85 -7.84
C ALA A 7 -7.85 1.41 -8.25
N ARG A 8 -8.03 0.12 -8.59
CA ARG A 8 -9.34 -0.46 -8.95
C ARG A 8 -10.35 -0.36 -7.82
N GLU A 9 -9.97 -0.73 -6.61
CA GLU A 9 -10.82 -0.66 -5.41
C GLU A 9 -11.23 0.79 -5.08
N SER A 10 -10.37 1.76 -5.39
CA SER A 10 -10.66 3.18 -5.19
C SER A 10 -11.57 3.78 -6.28
N GLY A 11 -11.94 3.00 -7.29
CA GLY A 11 -12.78 3.43 -8.41
C GLY A 11 -12.00 4.05 -9.58
N MET A 12 -10.68 3.82 -9.65
CA MET A 12 -9.88 4.21 -10.81
C MET A 12 -9.97 3.13 -11.90
N ALA A 13 -10.12 3.55 -13.15
CA ALA A 13 -9.91 2.68 -14.30
C ALA A 13 -8.40 2.53 -14.54
N VAL A 14 -7.93 1.29 -14.66
CA VAL A 14 -6.52 0.99 -14.95
C VAL A 14 -6.40 0.54 -16.40
N VAL A 15 -5.60 1.27 -17.18
CA VAL A 15 -5.30 0.98 -18.57
C VAL A 15 -3.84 0.56 -18.68
N LEU A 16 -3.58 -0.55 -19.35
CA LEU A 16 -2.21 -0.91 -19.75
C LEU A 16 -1.88 -0.11 -21.01
N ASP A 17 -1.00 0.87 -20.89
CA ASP A 17 -0.70 1.77 -22.02
C ASP A 17 0.33 1.17 -22.95
N ALA A 18 1.35 0.51 -22.40
CA ALA A 18 2.45 -0.04 -23.17
C ALA A 18 3.26 -1.06 -22.38
N ARG A 19 4.01 -1.88 -23.14
CA ARG A 19 5.15 -2.62 -22.62
C ARG A 19 6.37 -2.24 -23.45
N ILE A 20 7.34 -1.59 -22.83
CA ILE A 20 8.58 -1.17 -23.49
C ILE A 20 9.70 -2.05 -22.93
N GLY A 21 10.20 -2.96 -23.77
CA GLY A 21 11.17 -3.98 -23.35
C GLY A 21 10.61 -4.91 -22.27
N ARG A 22 11.14 -4.81 -21.05
CA ARG A 22 10.73 -5.60 -19.88
C ARG A 22 9.81 -4.83 -18.91
N GLU A 23 9.61 -3.54 -19.15
CA GLU A 23 8.82 -2.68 -18.29
C GLU A 23 7.39 -2.57 -18.80
N GLU A 24 6.43 -2.65 -17.88
CA GLU A 24 5.01 -2.48 -18.15
C GLU A 24 4.55 -1.13 -17.59
N TYR A 25 3.82 -0.40 -18.43
CA TYR A 25 3.36 0.95 -18.15
C TYR A 25 1.85 0.94 -18.03
N HIS A 26 1.36 1.47 -16.90
CA HIS A 26 -0.06 1.56 -16.60
C HIS A 26 -0.45 3.00 -16.33
N SER A 27 -1.52 3.46 -16.98
CA SER A 27 -2.23 4.68 -16.62
C SER A 27 -3.43 4.35 -15.77
N VAL A 28 -3.76 5.29 -14.89
CA VAL A 28 -5.00 5.25 -14.12
C VAL A 28 -5.78 6.53 -14.34
N CYS A 29 -7.08 6.41 -14.59
CA CYS A 29 -7.97 7.55 -14.79
C CYS A 29 -9.26 7.38 -13.99
N GLY A 30 -9.86 8.49 -13.56
CA GLY A 30 -11.02 8.47 -12.69
C GLY A 30 -11.43 9.88 -12.27
N SER A 31 -12.46 9.95 -11.44
CA SER A 31 -12.88 11.21 -10.82
C SER A 31 -11.88 11.66 -9.75
N LEU A 32 -11.92 12.95 -9.39
CA LEU A 32 -11.09 13.48 -8.31
C LEU A 32 -11.34 12.77 -6.97
N SER A 33 -12.60 12.43 -6.67
CA SER A 33 -12.95 11.70 -5.45
C SER A 33 -12.41 10.27 -5.43
N ALA A 34 -12.28 9.61 -6.59
CA ALA A 34 -11.59 8.32 -6.69
C ALA A 34 -10.08 8.46 -6.46
N LEU A 35 -9.47 9.56 -6.95
CA LEU A 35 -8.06 9.86 -6.71
C LEU A 35 -7.79 10.11 -5.22
N GLU A 36 -8.65 10.87 -4.53
CA GLU A 36 -8.56 11.09 -3.08
C GLU A 36 -8.58 9.76 -2.30
N LYS A 37 -9.56 8.89 -2.60
CA LYS A 37 -9.66 7.55 -2.00
C LYS A 37 -8.41 6.70 -2.25
N PHE A 38 -7.86 6.76 -3.46
CA PHE A 38 -6.65 6.02 -3.82
C PHE A 38 -5.42 6.49 -3.03
N VAL A 39 -5.24 7.80 -2.89
CA VAL A 39 -4.17 8.37 -2.06
C VAL A 39 -4.32 7.92 -0.61
N ASP A 40 -5.53 7.94 -0.06
CA ASP A 40 -5.79 7.49 1.32
C ASP A 40 -5.48 6.00 1.50
N ALA A 41 -5.88 5.15 0.55
CA ALA A 41 -5.56 3.73 0.57
C ALA A 41 -4.04 3.47 0.59
N ILE A 42 -3.27 4.22 -0.20
CA ILE A 42 -1.80 4.16 -0.22
C ILE A 42 -1.21 4.55 1.13
N ARG A 43 -1.71 5.64 1.73
CA ARG A 43 -1.22 6.13 3.03
C ARG A 43 -1.48 5.11 4.15
N GLN A 44 -2.69 4.55 4.20
CA GLN A 44 -3.05 3.55 5.21
C GLN A 44 -2.21 2.28 5.08
N THR A 45 -1.95 1.82 3.85
CA THR A 45 -1.09 0.65 3.60
C THR A 45 0.34 0.86 4.09
N ARG A 46 0.91 2.07 3.90
CA ARG A 46 2.25 2.42 4.39
C ARG A 46 2.33 2.43 5.91
N VAL A 47 1.29 2.93 6.59
CA VAL A 47 1.24 2.98 8.05
C VAL A 47 1.25 1.57 8.66
N ASN A 48 0.55 0.63 8.03
CA ASN A 48 0.47 -0.76 8.48
C ASN A 48 1.81 -1.51 8.37
N HIS A 49 2.67 -1.15 7.42
CA HIS A 49 4.01 -1.74 7.29
C HIS A 49 5.01 -1.21 8.33
N THR A 50 4.88 0.06 8.75
CA THR A 50 5.79 0.67 9.74
C THR A 50 5.48 0.25 11.18
N THR A 51 4.21 0.00 11.48
CA THR A 51 3.77 -0.41 12.83
C THR A 51 3.96 -1.90 13.13
N ALA A 52 4.35 -2.71 12.13
CA ALA A 52 4.64 -4.13 12.32
C ALA A 52 6.03 -4.44 12.90
N ILE A 53 6.86 -3.44 13.20
CA ILE A 53 8.09 -3.61 13.97
C ILE A 53 7.73 -3.58 15.46
N LYS A 54 7.15 -4.66 16.00
CA LYS A 54 7.04 -4.83 17.47
C LYS A 54 8.45 -5.05 18.04
N PRO A 55 8.94 -4.24 18.99
CA PRO A 55 10.14 -4.61 19.74
C PRO A 55 9.80 -5.90 20.50
N ARG A 56 10.54 -6.96 20.22
CA ARG A 56 10.43 -8.23 20.96
C ARG A 56 10.86 -7.96 22.40
N GLN A 57 9.92 -7.62 23.26
CA GLN A 57 10.16 -7.50 24.70
C GLN A 57 10.67 -8.86 25.18
N ARG A 58 11.97 -8.92 25.46
CA ARG A 58 12.54 -10.06 26.17
C ARG A 58 11.91 -10.04 27.56
N PRO A 59 11.35 -11.17 28.05
CA PRO A 59 10.85 -11.20 29.41
C PRO A 59 12.01 -10.90 30.34
N PHE A 60 11.89 -9.80 31.09
CA PHE A 60 12.84 -9.44 32.12
C PHE A 60 12.65 -10.44 33.25
N THR A 61 13.43 -11.52 33.27
CA THR A 61 13.48 -12.44 34.41
C THR A 61 14.13 -11.70 35.57
N ARG A 62 13.30 -11.02 36.37
CA ARG A 62 13.68 -10.47 37.67
C ARG A 62 13.83 -11.66 38.61
N GLY A 63 15.08 -12.12 38.77
CA GLY A 63 15.44 -13.12 39.76
C GLY A 63 14.90 -12.71 41.13
N LEU A 64 14.02 -13.54 41.68
CA LEU A 64 13.57 -13.50 43.05
C LEU A 64 14.43 -14.47 43.84
N LYS A 65 14.98 -13.95 44.93
CA LYS A 65 15.80 -14.57 45.99
C LYS A 65 17.29 -14.72 45.72
#